data_AF-A0A453SRQ5-F1
#
_entry.id   AF-A0A453SRQ5-F1
#
_cell.length_a   1.000
_cell.length_b   1.000
_cell.length_c   1.000
_cell.angle_alpha   90.00
_cell.angle_beta   90.00
_cell.angle_gamma   90.00
#
_symmetry.space_group_name_H-M   'P 1'
#
loop_
_entity.id
_entity.type
_entity.pdbx_description
1 polymer ?
#
loop_
_entity_poly.entity_id
_entity_poly.type
_entity_poly.pdbx_seq_one_letter_code
_entity_poly.pdbx_strand_id
1 'polypeptide(L)'
;MHLLLDIALLLFLYMSACSAATTETILAGQALTVNDKLVSRNGRYALGFFETSSKSSGNTNNWYLGIWFNTIPKFTSAWVANRDKPIKNITSLELTIYQDGNLVILNRSTKSIIWSTQANIKRNSTTAMLLSSGNLVLTDSSNTTEILWQSFDHPTDTFFPDAKLGWDKLTG
;
A
#
# COMPACT_ATOMS: atom_id res chain seq x y z
N MET A 1 -40.92 -21.98 15.93
CA MET A 1 -40.01 -22.27 14.81
C MET A 1 -39.48 -20.99 14.15
N HIS A 2 -40.33 -20.01 13.82
CA HIS A 2 -39.90 -18.72 13.24
C HIS A 2 -38.90 -17.93 14.12
N LEU A 3 -39.19 -17.77 15.42
CA LEU A 3 -38.30 -17.04 16.35
C LEU A 3 -36.87 -17.63 16.44
N LEU A 4 -36.74 -18.96 16.36
CA LEU A 4 -35.43 -19.64 16.37
C LEU A 4 -34.68 -19.43 15.05
N LEU A 5 -35.41 -19.33 13.93
CA LEU A 5 -34.85 -19.06 12.61
C LEU A 5 -34.33 -17.62 12.52
N ASP A 6 -35.08 -16.67 13.08
CA ASP A 6 -34.72 -15.25 13.10
C ASP A 6 -33.48 -14.99 13.98
N ILE A 7 -33.39 -15.66 15.13
CA ILE A 7 -32.19 -15.60 16.00
C ILE A 7 -30.99 -16.23 15.30
N ALA A 8 -31.16 -17.36 14.62
CA ALA A 8 -30.10 -18.00 13.86
C ALA A 8 -29.61 -17.12 12.70
N LEU A 9 -30.51 -16.42 12.00
CA LEU A 9 -30.18 -15.48 10.94
C LEU A 9 -29.42 -14.26 11.47
N LEU A 10 -29.85 -13.71 12.61
CA LEU A 10 -29.16 -12.61 13.31
C LEU A 10 -27.76 -13.00 13.77
N LEU A 11 -27.58 -14.21 14.30
CA LEU A 11 -26.28 -14.75 14.69
C LEU A 11 -25.39 -15.01 13.46
N PHE A 12 -25.96 -15.46 12.34
CA PHE A 12 -25.23 -15.67 11.09
C PHE A 12 -24.76 -14.33 10.48
N LEU A 13 -25.61 -13.29 10.55
CA LEU A 13 -25.24 -11.92 10.17
C LEU A 13 -24.16 -11.33 11.10
N TYR A 14 -24.20 -11.63 12.40
CA TYR A 14 -23.17 -11.23 13.36
C TYR A 14 -21.83 -11.94 13.15
N MET A 15 -21.85 -13.24 12.79
CA MET A 15 -20.64 -14.01 12.46
C MET A 15 -20.07 -13.66 11.08
N SER A 16 -20.90 -13.15 10.17
CA SER A 16 -20.48 -12.62 8.86
C SER A 16 -19.78 -11.26 8.97
N ALA A 17 -19.90 -10.56 10.11
CA ALA A 17 -19.05 -9.44 10.47
C ALA A 17 -17.66 -9.90 10.96
N CYS A 18 -17.09 -10.93 10.33
CA CYS A 18 -15.66 -11.17 10.41
C CYS A 18 -14.99 -10.04 9.63
N SER A 19 -14.75 -8.92 10.31
CA SER A 19 -13.90 -7.86 9.77
C SER A 19 -12.55 -8.52 9.50
N ALA A 20 -12.23 -8.77 8.23
CA ALA A 20 -10.88 -9.14 7.83
C ALA A 20 -9.95 -8.15 8.53
N ALA A 21 -9.05 -8.65 9.37
CA ALA A 21 -8.10 -7.82 10.08
C ALA A 21 -7.30 -7.05 9.03
N THR A 22 -7.68 -5.79 8.81
CA THR A 22 -6.99 -4.94 7.86
C THR A 22 -5.70 -4.52 8.55
N THR A 23 -4.58 -5.04 8.07
CA THR A 23 -3.28 -4.65 8.59
C THR A 23 -2.92 -3.28 8.02
N GLU A 24 -2.35 -2.43 8.86
CA GLU A 24 -1.78 -1.14 8.47
C GLU A 24 -0.27 -1.25 8.19
N THR A 25 0.29 -2.46 8.37
CA THR A 25 1.72 -2.74 8.39
C THR A 25 2.07 -3.95 7.51
N ILE A 26 3.24 -3.89 6.86
CA ILE A 26 3.92 -5.02 6.22
C ILE A 26 5.23 -5.26 6.97
N LEU A 27 5.36 -6.46 7.53
CA LEU A 27 6.58 -6.93 8.20
C LEU A 27 7.47 -7.71 7.24
N ALA A 28 8.75 -7.88 7.60
CA ALA A 28 9.64 -8.78 6.89
C ALA A 28 9.05 -10.21 6.79
N GLY A 29 9.09 -10.79 5.59
CA GLY A 29 8.48 -12.10 5.30
C GLY A 29 6.99 -12.05 4.98
N GLN A 30 6.34 -10.88 5.11
CA GLN A 30 4.97 -10.66 4.63
C GLN A 30 4.97 -10.02 3.24
N ALA A 31 3.89 -10.23 2.51
CA ALA A 31 3.71 -9.66 1.19
C ALA A 31 2.24 -9.29 0.96
N LEU A 32 2.01 -8.20 0.24
CA LEU A 32 0.70 -7.77 -0.23
C LEU A 32 0.61 -8.13 -1.72
N THR A 33 -0.34 -9.01 -2.07
CA THR A 33 -0.58 -9.41 -3.47
C THR A 33 -1.56 -8.47 -4.15
N VAL A 34 -1.78 -8.67 -5.45
CA VAL A 34 -2.59 -7.77 -6.29
C VAL A 34 -4.02 -7.55 -5.78
N ASN A 35 -4.61 -8.56 -5.13
CA ASN A 35 -5.98 -8.48 -4.61
C ASN A 35 -6.05 -8.00 -3.16
N ASP A 36 -4.90 -7.83 -2.51
CA ASP A 36 -4.81 -7.39 -1.13
C ASP A 36 -4.75 -5.86 -1.06
N LYS A 37 -5.07 -5.32 0.12
CA LYS A 37 -4.83 -3.91 0.43
C LYS A 37 -4.42 -3.73 1.88
N LEU A 38 -3.55 -2.75 2.11
CA LEU A 38 -3.21 -2.22 3.41
C LEU A 38 -4.16 -1.05 3.69
N VAL A 39 -4.71 -0.95 4.89
CA VAL A 39 -5.63 0.15 5.26
C VAL A 39 -5.07 0.87 6.47
N SER A 40 -5.00 2.19 6.42
CA SER A 40 -4.58 3.01 7.56
C SER A 40 -5.52 2.82 8.75
N ARG A 41 -5.03 2.96 9.99
CA ARG A 41 -5.83 2.80 11.23
C ARG A 41 -7.23 3.41 11.22
N ASN A 42 -7.37 4.62 10.66
CA ASN A 42 -8.62 5.37 10.63
C ASN A 42 -9.52 5.04 9.42
N GLY A 43 -9.13 4.06 8.59
CA GLY A 43 -9.85 3.63 7.40
C GLY A 43 -9.80 4.62 6.21
N ARG A 44 -9.19 5.80 6.35
CA ARG A 44 -9.27 6.88 5.34
C ARG A 44 -8.41 6.64 4.12
N TYR A 45 -7.28 5.95 4.29
CA TYR A 45 -6.34 5.65 3.21
C TYR A 45 -6.17 4.16 3.05
N ALA A 46 -5.99 3.72 1.81
CA ALA A 46 -5.58 2.37 1.50
C ALA A 46 -4.43 2.38 0.50
N LEU A 47 -3.57 1.37 0.59
CA LEU A 47 -2.46 1.08 -0.29
C LEU A 47 -2.67 -0.29 -0.93
N GLY A 48 -2.40 -0.41 -2.22
CA GLY A 48 -2.52 -1.66 -2.94
C GLY A 48 -2.33 -1.49 -4.44
N PHE A 49 -2.50 -2.57 -5.17
CA PHE A 49 -2.41 -2.56 -6.63
C PHE A 49 -3.74 -2.13 -7.25
N PHE A 50 -3.67 -1.31 -8.30
CA PHE A 50 -4.84 -0.87 -9.05
C PHE A 50 -4.54 -0.81 -10.54
N GLU A 51 -5.61 -0.92 -11.31
CA GLU A 51 -5.59 -0.95 -12.77
C GLU A 51 -6.09 0.38 -13.34
N THR A 52 -5.40 0.89 -14.36
CA THR A 52 -5.92 1.97 -15.21
C THR A 52 -6.09 1.45 -16.62
N SER A 53 -7.29 1.55 -17.19
CA SER A 53 -7.53 1.25 -18.59
C SER A 53 -7.14 2.46 -19.45
N SER A 54 -6.21 2.25 -20.38
CA SER A 54 -5.92 3.25 -21.42
C SER A 54 -6.83 2.97 -22.61
N LYS A 55 -7.79 3.87 -22.89
CA LYS A 55 -8.79 3.68 -23.97
C LYS A 55 -8.21 3.78 -25.39
N SER A 56 -6.94 4.15 -25.55
CA SER A 56 -6.40 4.68 -26.81
C SER A 56 -5.56 3.72 -27.65
N SER A 57 -5.17 2.54 -27.18
CA SER A 57 -4.53 1.53 -28.05
C SER A 57 -4.54 0.14 -27.42
N GLY A 58 -5.40 -0.74 -27.94
CA GLY A 58 -5.42 -2.19 -27.70
C GLY A 58 -5.32 -2.64 -26.24
N ASN A 59 -6.44 -3.00 -25.60
CA ASN A 59 -6.63 -3.78 -24.35
C ASN A 59 -5.40 -4.11 -23.48
N THR A 60 -4.51 -3.16 -23.19
CA THR A 60 -3.34 -3.37 -22.35
C THR A 60 -3.52 -2.55 -21.10
N ASN A 61 -4.06 -3.21 -20.09
CA ASN A 61 -4.26 -2.61 -18.80
C ASN A 61 -2.91 -2.30 -18.16
N ASN A 62 -2.78 -1.09 -17.61
CA ASN A 62 -1.60 -0.68 -16.86
C ASN A 62 -1.90 -0.85 -15.37
N TRP A 63 -1.00 -1.53 -14.68
CA TRP A 63 -1.08 -1.75 -13.25
C TRP A 63 -0.06 -0.90 -12.50
N TYR A 64 -0.50 -0.40 -11.36
CA TYR A 64 0.25 0.46 -10.47
C TYR A 64 0.05 0.05 -9.03
N LEU A 65 1.04 0.32 -8.19
CA LEU A 65 0.90 0.35 -6.75
C LEU A 65 0.71 1.80 -6.32
N GLY A 66 -0.27 2.06 -5.46
CA GLY A 66 -0.45 3.40 -4.93
C GLY A 66 -1.40 3.48 -3.75
N ILE A 67 -1.49 4.70 -3.22
CA ILE A 67 -2.34 5.07 -2.10
C ILE A 67 -3.56 5.79 -2.66
N TRP A 68 -4.75 5.51 -2.14
CA TRP A 68 -5.99 6.20 -2.49
C TRP A 68 -6.83 6.54 -1.27
N PHE A 69 -7.77 7.48 -1.46
CA PHE A 69 -8.78 7.81 -0.45
C PHE A 69 -9.81 6.67 -0.38
N ASN A 70 -9.71 5.82 0.65
CA ASN A 70 -10.50 4.59 0.78
C ASN A 70 -11.97 4.85 1.17
N THR A 71 -12.29 6.04 1.70
CA THR A 71 -13.66 6.43 2.08
C THR A 71 -14.40 7.20 0.99
N ILE A 72 -13.78 7.47 -0.16
CA ILE A 72 -14.39 8.21 -1.26
C ILE A 72 -14.91 7.22 -2.32
N PRO A 73 -16.19 7.27 -2.72
CA PRO A 73 -16.76 6.30 -3.67
C PRO A 73 -16.08 6.30 -5.04
N LYS A 74 -15.60 7.48 -5.47
CA LYS A 74 -14.82 7.62 -6.69
C LYS A 74 -13.34 7.38 -6.39
N PHE A 75 -12.73 6.39 -7.05
CA PHE A 75 -11.31 6.12 -6.93
C PHE A 75 -10.50 7.39 -7.21
N THR A 76 -9.73 7.81 -6.20
CA THR A 76 -8.91 9.01 -6.25
C THR A 76 -7.56 8.65 -5.63
N SER A 77 -6.55 8.50 -6.49
CA SER A 77 -5.19 8.22 -6.04
C SER A 77 -4.60 9.47 -5.36
N ALA A 78 -3.90 9.26 -4.25
CA ALA A 78 -3.12 10.28 -3.56
C ALA A 78 -1.61 10.12 -3.84
N TRP A 79 -1.15 8.91 -4.16
CA TRP A 79 0.25 8.62 -4.45
C TRP A 79 0.41 7.37 -5.33
N VAL A 80 1.42 7.34 -6.20
CA VAL A 80 1.71 6.19 -7.09
C VAL A 80 3.21 5.87 -7.12
N ALA A 81 3.58 4.64 -6.74
CA ALA A 81 4.97 4.20 -6.66
C ALA A 81 5.65 4.11 -8.04
N ASN A 82 5.09 3.28 -8.93
CA ASN A 82 5.68 2.92 -10.21
C ASN A 82 5.09 3.74 -11.38
N ARG A 83 4.91 5.05 -11.18
CA ARG A 83 4.27 5.94 -12.16
C ARG A 83 4.94 5.90 -13.54
N ASP A 84 6.28 5.89 -13.58
CA ASP A 84 7.06 5.93 -14.83
C ASP A 84 7.23 4.55 -15.48
N LYS A 85 6.92 3.49 -14.73
CA LYS A 85 7.11 2.08 -15.14
C LYS A 85 5.83 1.28 -14.85
N PRO A 86 4.76 1.48 -15.66
CA PRO A 86 3.53 0.70 -15.52
C PRO A 86 3.77 -0.80 -15.70
N ILE A 87 3.01 -1.60 -14.95
CA ILE A 87 3.12 -3.05 -14.97
C ILE A 87 2.07 -3.62 -15.91
N LYS A 88 2.50 -4.49 -16.83
CA LYS A 88 1.60 -5.15 -17.80
C LYS A 88 1.19 -6.56 -17.40
N ASN A 89 2.06 -7.25 -16.65
CA ASN A 89 1.82 -8.62 -16.18
C ASN A 89 1.86 -8.65 -14.65
N ILE A 90 0.72 -8.97 -14.04
CA ILE A 90 0.53 -9.01 -12.59
C ILE A 90 0.73 -10.41 -11.98
N THR A 91 1.03 -11.41 -12.82
CA THR A 91 1.26 -12.78 -12.35
C THR A 91 2.44 -12.80 -11.38
N SER A 92 2.20 -13.29 -10.17
CA SER A 92 3.18 -13.38 -9.08
C SER A 92 3.76 -12.03 -8.64
N LEU A 93 3.00 -10.94 -8.83
CA LEU A 93 3.36 -9.61 -8.38
C LEU A 93 3.03 -9.43 -6.90
N GLU A 94 3.95 -8.83 -6.15
CA GLU A 94 3.77 -8.54 -4.74
C GLU A 94 4.50 -7.27 -4.29
N LEU A 95 3.97 -6.63 -3.26
CA LEU A 95 4.67 -5.62 -2.47
C LEU A 95 5.22 -6.28 -1.21
N THR A 96 6.53 -6.22 -0.99
CA THR A 96 7.18 -6.88 0.15
C THR A 96 8.45 -6.16 0.57
N ILE A 97 8.96 -6.46 1.78
CA ILE A 97 10.28 -6.04 2.22
C ILE A 97 11.31 -7.04 1.69
N TYR A 98 12.23 -6.56 0.87
CA TYR A 98 13.27 -7.38 0.27
C TYR A 98 14.45 -7.62 1.23
N GLN A 99 15.42 -8.44 0.81
CA GLN A 99 16.55 -8.86 1.64
C GLN A 99 17.48 -7.72 2.09
N ASP A 100 17.46 -6.60 1.37
CA ASP A 100 18.19 -5.36 1.71
C ASP A 100 17.37 -4.43 2.64
N GLY A 101 16.18 -4.87 3.07
CA GLY A 101 15.26 -4.11 3.90
C GLY A 101 14.40 -3.10 3.13
N ASN A 102 14.60 -2.92 1.82
CA ASN A 102 13.78 -1.97 1.07
C ASN A 102 12.38 -2.52 0.83
N LEU A 103 11.38 -1.63 0.79
CA LEU A 103 10.05 -1.98 0.33
C LEU A 103 10.07 -1.99 -1.20
N VAL A 104 9.69 -3.11 -1.81
CA VAL A 104 9.81 -3.34 -3.25
C VAL A 104 8.52 -3.86 -3.88
N ILE A 105 8.31 -3.51 -5.14
CA ILE A 105 7.41 -4.24 -6.03
C ILE A 105 8.22 -5.34 -6.70
N LEU A 106 7.96 -6.59 -6.33
CA LEU A 106 8.68 -7.77 -6.80
C LEU A 106 7.78 -8.63 -7.69
N ASN A 107 8.31 -9.09 -8.82
CA ASN A 107 7.75 -10.24 -9.51
C ASN A 107 8.44 -11.51 -8.96
N ARG A 108 7.72 -12.30 -8.16
CA ARG A 108 8.29 -13.45 -7.44
C ARG A 108 8.85 -14.54 -8.35
N SER A 109 8.25 -14.71 -9.54
CA SER A 109 8.62 -15.72 -10.53
C SER A 109 9.95 -15.37 -11.22
N THR A 110 10.07 -14.13 -11.71
CA THR A 110 11.26 -13.66 -12.44
C THR A 110 12.34 -13.07 -11.53
N LYS A 111 12.04 -12.84 -10.25
CA LYS A 111 12.88 -12.11 -9.28
C LYS A 111 13.19 -10.66 -9.69
N SER A 112 12.42 -10.10 -10.62
CA SER A 112 12.59 -8.72 -11.07
C SER A 112 11.98 -7.72 -10.07
N ILE A 113 12.78 -6.73 -9.68
CA ILE A 113 12.33 -5.58 -8.88
C ILE A 113 11.90 -4.47 -9.85
N ILE A 114 10.62 -4.10 -9.79
CA ILE A 114 10.03 -3.10 -10.67
C ILE A 114 10.19 -1.69 -10.07
N TRP A 115 10.07 -1.60 -8.75
CA TRP A 115 10.20 -0.36 -7.97
C TRP A 115 10.74 -0.69 -6.57
N SER A 116 11.48 0.24 -5.96
CA SER A 116 12.04 0.13 -4.62
C SER A 116 12.11 1.52 -3.97
N THR A 117 12.00 1.58 -2.64
CA THR A 117 12.22 2.80 -1.84
C THR A 117 13.63 3.37 -1.97
N GLN A 118 14.63 2.55 -2.32
CA GLN A 118 16.04 2.95 -2.44
C GLN A 118 16.59 3.67 -1.20
N ALA A 119 16.08 3.31 -0.02
CA ALA A 119 16.53 3.85 1.24
C ALA A 119 17.92 3.29 1.60
N ASN A 120 18.75 4.11 2.25
CA ASN A 120 20.04 3.67 2.76
C ASN A 120 19.87 2.94 4.10
N ILE A 121 19.61 1.63 4.02
CA ILE A 121 19.26 0.81 5.16
C ILE A 121 20.52 0.16 5.74
N LYS A 122 20.81 0.45 7.01
CA LYS A 122 21.99 -0.09 7.72
C LYS A 122 21.72 -1.45 8.37
N ARG A 123 20.47 -1.68 8.79
CA ARG A 123 20.01 -2.94 9.40
C ARG A 123 18.88 -3.46 8.53
N ASN A 124 19.00 -4.67 7.98
CA ASN A 124 18.01 -5.27 7.07
C ASN A 124 16.75 -5.75 7.82
N SER A 125 16.28 -4.98 8.79
CA SER A 125 15.08 -5.22 9.57
C SER A 125 14.26 -3.94 9.56
N THR A 126 13.35 -3.87 8.61
CA THR A 126 12.45 -2.73 8.43
C THR A 126 11.01 -3.16 8.54
N THR A 127 10.15 -2.16 8.71
CA THR A 127 8.70 -2.31 8.76
C THR A 127 8.08 -1.20 7.90
N ALA A 128 7.18 -1.57 6.99
CA ALA A 128 6.43 -0.59 6.22
C ALA A 128 5.05 -0.38 6.83
N MET A 129 4.60 0.87 6.97
CA MET A 129 3.34 1.20 7.63
C MET A 129 2.62 2.34 6.93
N LEU A 130 1.31 2.17 6.69
CA LEU A 130 0.44 3.22 6.16
C LEU A 130 -0.20 3.98 7.33
N LEU A 131 0.27 5.21 7.55
CA LEU A 131 -0.19 6.06 8.65
C LEU A 131 -1.60 6.59 8.41
N SER A 132 -2.25 7.03 9.49
CA SER A 132 -3.57 7.71 9.46
C SER A 132 -3.60 9.01 8.66
N SER A 133 -2.43 9.61 8.40
CA SER A 133 -2.26 10.77 7.50
C SER A 133 -2.23 10.39 6.01
N GLY A 134 -2.16 9.09 5.70
CA GLY A 134 -1.92 8.59 4.34
C GLY A 134 -0.46 8.54 3.94
N ASN A 135 0.47 8.89 4.85
CA ASN A 135 1.91 8.72 4.62
C ASN A 135 2.28 7.24 4.75
N LEU A 136 2.89 6.67 3.71
CA LEU A 136 3.51 5.35 3.77
C LEU A 136 4.95 5.53 4.22
N VAL A 137 5.30 4.96 5.36
CA VAL A 137 6.64 5.06 5.94
C VAL A 137 7.33 3.70 5.97
N LEU A 138 8.65 3.71 5.81
CA LEU A 138 9.53 2.59 6.09
C LEU A 138 10.38 2.96 7.30
N THR A 139 10.31 2.18 8.38
CA THR A 139 11.05 2.43 9.63
C THR A 139 11.97 1.27 9.97
N ASP A 140 12.98 1.51 10.81
CA ASP A 140 13.71 0.43 11.48
C ASP A 140 12.74 -0.35 12.39
N SER A 141 12.76 -1.68 12.32
CA SER A 141 11.85 -2.53 13.12
C SER A 141 12.14 -2.47 14.62
N SER A 142 13.38 -2.19 15.01
CA SER A 142 13.80 -2.01 16.40
C SER A 142 13.58 -0.59 16.92
N ASN A 143 13.44 0.39 16.02
CA ASN A 143 13.17 1.78 16.35
C ASN A 143 12.18 2.41 15.34
N THR A 144 10.88 2.32 15.64
CA THR A 144 9.81 2.86 14.79
C THR A 144 9.80 4.39 14.71
N THR A 145 10.61 5.09 15.52
CA THR A 145 10.79 6.55 15.42
C THR A 145 11.80 6.94 14.33
N GLU A 146 12.65 6.01 13.90
CA GLU A 146 13.61 6.20 12.82
C GLU A 146 12.94 5.92 11.47
N ILE A 147 12.48 6.99 10.82
CA ILE A 147 11.93 6.93 9.46
C ILE A 147 13.09 6.88 8.47
N LEU A 148 13.20 5.77 7.74
CA LEU A 148 14.23 5.53 6.73
C LEU A 148 13.78 6.02 5.34
N TRP A 149 12.47 6.04 5.11
CA TRP A 149 11.85 6.51 3.88
C TRP A 149 10.38 6.86 4.13
N GLN A 150 9.83 7.83 3.40
CA GLN A 150 8.40 8.15 3.45
C GLN A 150 7.85 8.65 2.11
N SER A 151 6.60 8.31 1.79
CA SER A 151 5.99 8.65 0.51
C SER A 151 5.78 10.16 0.32
N PHE A 152 5.65 10.92 1.42
CA PHE A 152 5.45 12.37 1.37
C PHE A 152 6.66 13.14 0.81
N ASP A 153 7.87 12.57 0.91
CA ASP A 153 9.09 13.16 0.32
C ASP A 153 9.20 12.86 -1.18
N HIS A 154 8.32 12.01 -1.69
CA HIS A 154 8.25 11.61 -3.11
C HIS A 154 6.84 11.84 -3.67
N PRO A 155 6.33 13.09 -3.66
CA PRO A 155 4.97 13.38 -4.07
C PRO A 155 4.73 13.04 -5.55
N THR A 156 3.51 12.59 -5.86
CA THR A 156 3.00 12.49 -7.23
C THR A 156 1.98 13.59 -7.50
N ASP A 157 1.33 13.60 -8.67
CA ASP A 157 0.44 14.66 -9.19
C ASP A 157 -0.77 15.04 -8.30
N THR A 158 -0.96 14.41 -7.13
CA THR A 158 -1.98 14.74 -6.12
C THR A 158 -1.29 15.12 -4.81
N PHE A 159 -1.50 16.36 -4.37
CA PHE A 159 -0.95 16.86 -3.11
C PHE A 159 -1.69 16.28 -1.90
N PHE A 160 -0.95 15.76 -0.92
CA PHE A 160 -1.51 15.42 0.39
C PHE A 160 -1.82 16.70 1.18
N PRO A 161 -2.96 16.80 1.88
CA PRO A 161 -3.25 17.93 2.76
C PRO A 161 -2.22 18.18 3.87
N ASP A 162 -1.49 17.13 4.27
CA ASP A 162 -0.49 17.15 5.34
C ASP A 162 0.97 17.11 4.83
N ALA A 163 1.21 17.11 3.51
CA ALA A 163 2.57 17.21 2.98
C ALA A 163 3.09 18.64 3.22
N LYS A 164 4.18 18.78 4.00
CA LYS A 164 4.83 20.07 4.20
C LYS A 164 5.53 20.49 2.91
N LEU A 165 5.08 21.61 2.33
CA LEU A 165 5.80 22.30 1.29
C LEU A 165 6.95 23.10 1.93
N GLY A 166 8.19 22.65 1.74
CA GLY A 166 9.36 23.40 2.16
C GLY A 166 10.65 22.74 1.69
N TRP A 167 11.60 23.56 1.24
CA TRP A 167 12.98 23.14 1.06
C TRP A 167 13.54 22.72 2.42
N ASP A 168 13.94 21.45 2.55
CA ASP A 168 14.74 21.06 3.70
C ASP A 168 16.14 21.66 3.52
N LYS A 169 16.46 22.69 4.31
CA LYS A 169 17.74 23.39 4.24
C LYS A 169 18.95 22.50 4.57
N LEU A 170 18.72 21.25 5.02
CA LEU A 170 19.77 20.26 5.25
C LEU A 170 20.08 19.42 4.01
N THR A 171 19.11 19.20 3.12
CA THR A 171 19.27 18.32 1.94
C THR A 171 19.18 19.03 0.61
N GLY A 172 18.75 20.30 0.60
CA GLY A 172 18.94 21.22 -0.52
C GLY A 172 17.80 21.23 -1.52
#